data_AF-A0AAD5E567-F1
#
_entry.id   AF-A0AAD5E567-F1
#
_cell.length_a   1.000
_cell.length_b   1.000
_cell.length_c   1.000
_cell.angle_alpha   90.00
_cell.angle_beta   90.00
_cell.angle_gamma   90.00
#
_symmetry.space_group_name_H-M   'P 1'
#
loop_
_entity.id
_entity.type
_entity.pdbx_description
1 polymer ?
#
loop_
_entity_poly.entity_id
_entity_poly.type
_entity_poly.pdbx_seq_one_letter_code
_entity_poly.pdbx_strand_id
1 'polypeptide(L)'
;MSANLNNLSTLVYAHLAANSVHGVTHLLAGVGLNAMQVAFVGIDVMILPLVGLYMYKQNQHQGALVCLLSIFASGMFGTYYHYIYVSADNVSQIPFTVAGILFMITAFLISFVDGTSSFLIYRMLYLNKAD
;
A
#
# COMPACT_ATOMS: atom_id res chain seq x y z
N MET A 1 -2.20 -22.43 -12.25
CA MET A 1 -1.58 -21.21 -12.84
C MET A 1 -2.45 -19.97 -12.69
N SER A 2 -3.74 -20.02 -13.05
CA SER A 2 -4.70 -18.91 -12.85
C SER A 2 -4.88 -18.52 -11.38
N ALA A 3 -4.87 -19.49 -10.45
CA ALA A 3 -5.10 -19.23 -9.02
C ALA A 3 -4.05 -18.29 -8.40
N ASN A 4 -2.75 -18.48 -8.66
CA ASN A 4 -1.70 -17.62 -8.10
C ASN A 4 -1.75 -16.19 -8.68
N LEU A 5 -2.06 -16.06 -9.97
CA LEU A 5 -2.27 -14.75 -10.60
C LEU A 5 -3.51 -14.06 -10.02
N ASN A 6 -4.61 -14.79 -9.80
CA ASN A 6 -5.83 -14.27 -9.19
C ASN A 6 -5.57 -13.79 -7.76
N ASN A 7 -4.79 -14.55 -6.99
CA ASN A 7 -4.39 -14.19 -5.62
C ASN A 7 -3.54 -12.91 -5.62
N LEU A 8 -2.47 -12.85 -6.43
CA LEU A 8 -1.62 -11.65 -6.51
C LEU A 8 -2.42 -10.42 -6.97
N SER A 9 -3.28 -10.59 -7.98
CA SER A 9 -4.16 -9.51 -8.47
C SER A 9 -5.09 -9.01 -7.37
N THR A 10 -5.67 -9.91 -6.59
CA THR A 10 -6.56 -9.56 -5.48
C THR A 10 -5.84 -8.71 -4.43
N LEU A 11 -4.62 -9.10 -4.06
CA LEU A 11 -3.80 -8.36 -3.09
C LEU A 11 -3.41 -6.97 -3.62
N VAL A 12 -2.99 -6.90 -4.89
CA VAL A 12 -2.66 -5.62 -5.54
C VAL A 12 -3.90 -4.71 -5.61
N TYR A 13 -5.06 -5.22 -5.99
CA TYR A 13 -6.27 -4.40 -6.05
C TYR A 13 -6.80 -3.99 -4.68
N ALA A 14 -6.67 -4.84 -3.66
CA ALA A 14 -6.98 -4.47 -2.28
C ALA A 14 -6.10 -3.30 -1.80
N HIS A 15 -4.79 -3.40 -2.05
CA HIS A 15 -3.83 -2.33 -1.79
C HIS A 15 -4.20 -1.02 -2.50
N LEU A 16 -4.46 -1.07 -3.81
CA LEU A 16 -4.82 0.11 -4.60
C LEU A 16 -6.13 0.75 -4.15
N ALA A 17 -7.14 -0.07 -3.85
CA ALA A 17 -8.43 0.41 -3.37
C ALA A 17 -8.29 1.09 -2.00
N ALA A 18 -7.59 0.46 -1.05
CA ALA A 18 -7.38 1.02 0.28
C ALA A 18 -6.60 2.35 0.21
N ASN A 19 -5.51 2.40 -0.56
CA ASN A 19 -4.71 3.61 -0.73
C ASN A 19 -5.46 4.72 -1.50
N SER A 20 -6.33 4.37 -2.45
CA SER A 20 -7.18 5.36 -3.14
C SER A 20 -8.20 5.98 -2.19
N VAL A 21 -8.87 5.16 -1.37
CA VAL A 21 -9.80 5.65 -0.35
C VAL A 21 -9.07 6.54 0.66
N HIS A 22 -7.88 6.14 1.10
CA HIS A 22 -7.06 6.94 2.00
C HIS A 22 -6.58 8.27 1.35
N GLY A 23 -6.18 8.24 0.08
CA GLY A 23 -5.84 9.47 -0.66
C GLY A 23 -6.99 10.49 -0.70
N VAL A 24 -8.24 10.03 -0.74
CA VAL A 24 -9.40 10.92 -0.62
C VAL A 24 -9.51 11.53 0.78
N THR A 25 -9.19 10.78 1.84
CA THR A 25 -9.27 11.33 3.21
C THR A 25 -8.20 12.39 3.48
N HIS A 26 -7.02 12.32 2.82
CA HIS A 26 -6.07 13.44 2.81
C HIS A 26 -6.70 14.73 2.29
N LEU A 27 -7.40 14.65 1.16
CA LEU A 27 -8.06 15.82 0.55
C LEU A 27 -9.16 16.37 1.46
N LEU A 28 -9.99 15.50 2.04
CA LEU A 28 -11.09 15.90 2.93
C LEU A 28 -10.61 16.48 4.26
N ALA A 29 -9.52 15.94 4.82
CA ALA A 29 -8.96 16.37 6.08
C ALA A 29 -7.98 17.56 5.94
N GLY A 30 -7.66 17.97 4.70
CA GLY A 30 -6.70 19.05 4.44
C GLY A 30 -5.25 18.66 4.76
N VAL A 31 -4.93 17.37 4.71
CA VAL A 31 -3.59 16.85 5.01
C VAL A 31 -2.75 16.85 3.74
N GLY A 32 -1.92 17.89 3.60
CA GLY A 32 -1.04 18.06 2.45
C GLY A 32 0.20 17.16 2.50
N LEU A 33 0.58 16.65 1.34
CA LEU A 33 1.84 15.94 1.13
C LEU A 33 2.87 16.87 0.48
N ASN A 34 4.14 16.74 0.85
CA ASN A 34 5.22 17.43 0.12
C ASN A 34 5.49 16.74 -1.23
N ALA A 35 6.26 17.41 -2.11
CA ALA A 35 6.52 16.92 -3.46
C ALA A 35 7.13 15.50 -3.52
N MET A 36 8.01 15.16 -2.57
CA MET A 36 8.63 13.83 -2.51
C MET A 36 7.64 12.77 -2.05
N GLN A 37 6.78 13.09 -1.08
CA GLN A 37 5.70 12.19 -0.65
C GLN A 37 4.69 11.96 -1.78
N VAL A 38 4.30 13.02 -2.51
CA VAL A 38 3.43 12.89 -3.69
C VAL A 38 4.06 11.99 -4.75
N ALA A 39 5.35 12.18 -5.04
CA ALA A 39 6.07 11.35 -6.00
C ALA A 39 6.13 9.88 -5.55
N PHE A 40 6.41 9.64 -4.26
CA PHE A 40 6.43 8.30 -3.69
C PHE A 40 5.05 7.63 -3.79
N VAL A 41 3.97 8.31 -3.38
CA VAL A 41 2.61 7.77 -3.49
C VAL A 41 2.21 7.53 -4.95
N GLY A 42 2.49 8.47 -5.84
CA GLY A 42 2.15 8.32 -7.26
C GLY A 42 2.89 7.17 -7.93
N ILE A 43 4.18 6.99 -7.64
CA ILE A 43 5.01 6.00 -8.32
C ILE A 43 4.99 4.66 -7.60
N ASP A 44 5.37 4.64 -6.33
CA ASP A 44 5.59 3.40 -5.57
C ASP A 44 4.30 2.79 -5.07
N VAL A 45 3.35 3.60 -4.60
CA VAL A 45 2.07 3.11 -4.08
C VAL A 45 1.09 2.81 -5.24
N MET A 46 0.99 3.67 -6.24
CA MET A 46 -0.03 3.49 -7.29
C MET A 46 0.46 2.74 -8.53
N ILE A 47 1.65 3.04 -9.05
CA ILE A 47 2.09 2.55 -10.37
C ILE A 47 2.87 1.23 -10.27
N LEU A 48 3.85 1.13 -9.36
CA LEU A 48 4.72 -0.05 -9.28
C LEU A 48 4.00 -1.38 -8.99
N PRO A 49 2.92 -1.46 -8.18
CA PRO A 49 2.18 -2.72 -8.01
C PRO A 49 1.57 -3.22 -9.33
N LEU A 50 1.07 -2.30 -10.16
CA LEU A 50 0.50 -2.62 -11.48
C LEU A 50 1.58 -3.05 -12.47
N VAL A 51 2.74 -2.40 -12.43
CA VAL A 51 3.91 -2.81 -13.23
C VAL A 51 4.35 -4.21 -12.83
N GLY A 52 4.46 -4.51 -11.53
CA GLY A 52 4.77 -5.84 -11.03
C GLY A 52 3.74 -6.88 -11.48
N LEU A 53 2.45 -6.55 -11.43
CA LEU A 53 1.38 -7.44 -11.90
C LEU A 53 1.46 -7.71 -13.41
N TYR A 54 1.80 -6.70 -14.21
CA TYR A 54 2.06 -6.87 -15.64
C TYR A 54 3.27 -7.77 -15.89
N MET A 55 4.39 -7.49 -15.20
CA MET A 55 5.63 -8.27 -15.29
C MET A 55 5.43 -9.73 -14.86
N TYR A 56 4.52 -10.00 -13.91
CA TYR A 56 4.22 -11.35 -13.44
C TYR A 56 3.76 -12.28 -14.57
N LYS A 57 3.10 -11.73 -15.60
CA LYS A 57 2.67 -12.48 -16.79
C LYS A 57 3.84 -12.99 -17.62
N GLN A 58 4.99 -12.32 -17.56
CA GLN A 58 6.20 -12.66 -18.32
C GLN A 58 7.20 -13.43 -17.47
N ASN A 59 7.39 -13.00 -16.23
CA ASN A 59 8.28 -13.62 -15.25
C ASN A 59 7.64 -13.52 -13.86
N GLN A 60 7.10 -14.64 -13.38
CA GLN A 60 6.35 -14.70 -12.13
C GLN A 60 7.17 -14.24 -10.93
N HIS A 61 8.44 -14.66 -10.85
CA HIS A 61 9.29 -14.30 -9.72
C HIS A 61 9.58 -12.81 -9.70
N GLN A 62 10.00 -12.24 -10.84
CA GLN A 62 10.31 -10.81 -10.92
C GLN A 62 9.06 -9.95 -10.69
N GLY A 63 7.93 -10.29 -11.29
CA GLY A 63 6.69 -9.54 -11.12
C GLY A 63 6.19 -9.54 -9.67
N ALA A 64 6.18 -10.72 -9.02
CA ALA A 64 5.76 -10.80 -7.62
C ALA A 64 6.77 -10.12 -6.68
N LEU A 65 8.06 -10.14 -7.01
CA LEU A 65 9.07 -9.41 -6.24
C LEU A 65 8.86 -7.90 -6.33
N VAL A 66 8.55 -7.36 -7.52
CA VAL A 66 8.21 -5.93 -7.68
C VAL A 66 6.96 -5.58 -6.86
N CYS A 67 5.88 -6.37 -6.95
CA CYS A 67 4.69 -6.15 -6.12
C CYS A 67 5.01 -6.20 -4.62
N LEU A 68 5.82 -7.18 -4.19
CA LEU A 68 6.21 -7.32 -2.79
C LEU A 68 6.94 -6.07 -2.30
N LEU A 69 7.98 -5.65 -3.02
CA LEU A 69 8.83 -4.54 -2.59
C LEU A 69 8.06 -3.23 -2.54
N SER A 70 7.22 -2.96 -3.55
CA SER A 70 6.40 -1.74 -3.59
C SER A 70 5.32 -1.72 -2.51
N ILE A 71 4.54 -2.81 -2.33
CA ILE A 71 3.51 -2.85 -1.27
C ILE A 71 4.14 -2.81 0.12
N PHE A 72 5.30 -3.46 0.31
CA PHE A 72 6.04 -3.40 1.57
C PHE A 72 6.56 -1.98 1.85
N ALA A 73 7.17 -1.33 0.84
CA ALA A 73 7.66 0.04 0.97
C ALA A 73 6.52 1.03 1.24
N SER A 74 5.38 0.88 0.57
CA SER A 74 4.13 1.61 0.88
C SER A 74 3.73 1.44 2.34
N GLY A 75 3.64 0.20 2.83
CA GLY A 75 3.29 -0.08 4.22
C GLY A 75 4.26 0.54 5.22
N MET A 76 5.57 0.51 4.94
CA MET A 76 6.59 1.16 5.77
C MET A 76 6.46 2.69 5.74
N PHE A 77 6.27 3.27 4.56
CA PHE A 77 6.09 4.71 4.37
C PHE A 77 4.87 5.21 5.14
N GLY A 78 3.70 4.60 4.92
CA GLY A 78 2.47 4.95 5.62
C GLY A 78 2.61 4.78 7.12
N THR A 79 3.22 3.67 7.58
CA THR A 79 3.46 3.46 9.01
C THR A 79 4.35 4.55 9.62
N TYR A 80 5.42 4.93 8.91
CA TYR A 80 6.34 5.96 9.39
C TYR A 80 5.66 7.32 9.49
N TYR A 81 5.00 7.80 8.44
CA TYR A 81 4.40 9.14 8.44
C TYR A 81 3.15 9.23 9.32
N HIS A 82 2.28 8.21 9.30
CA HIS A 82 1.04 8.24 10.06
C HIS A 82 1.24 8.05 11.56
N TYR A 83 2.26 7.29 11.99
CA TYR A 83 2.38 6.89 13.40
C TYR A 83 3.70 7.27 14.08
N ILE A 84 4.80 7.46 13.35
CA ILE A 84 6.13 7.64 13.96
C ILE A 84 6.60 9.09 13.84
N TYR A 85 6.66 9.62 12.62
CA TYR A 85 7.19 10.94 12.35
C TYR A 85 6.14 12.01 12.64
N VAL A 86 6.43 12.90 13.59
CA VAL A 86 5.53 14.00 13.94
C VAL A 86 5.51 15.00 12.79
N SER A 87 4.41 15.01 12.05
CA SER A 87 4.18 15.85 10.88
C SER A 87 2.69 16.10 10.68
N ALA A 88 2.32 16.94 9.71
CA ALA A 88 0.91 17.16 9.36
C ALA A 88 0.18 15.87 8.95
N ASP A 89 0.92 14.84 8.55
CA ASP A 89 0.43 13.53 8.12
C ASP A 89 0.29 12.52 9.27
N ASN A 90 0.71 12.89 10.46
CA ASN A 90 0.67 11.99 11.61
C ASN A 90 -0.71 12.02 12.28
N VAL A 91 -1.28 10.84 12.59
CA VAL A 91 -2.62 10.71 13.17
C VAL A 91 -2.80 11.49 14.47
N SER A 92 -1.73 11.70 15.24
CA SER A 92 -1.78 12.49 16.49
C SER A 92 -1.97 13.98 16.26
N GLN A 93 -1.68 14.47 15.05
CA GLN A 93 -1.79 15.88 14.67
C GLN A 93 -3.12 16.19 13.96
N ILE A 94 -3.92 15.16 13.65
CA ILE A 94 -5.16 15.31 12.90
C ILE A 94 -6.31 15.71 13.84
N PRO A 95 -7.01 16.83 13.58
CA PRO A 95 -8.14 17.26 14.40
C PRO A 95 -9.26 16.21 14.43
N PHE A 96 -9.93 16.07 15.58
CA PHE A 96 -11.04 15.13 15.79
C PHE A 96 -12.34 15.63 15.14
N THR A 97 -12.35 15.66 13.81
CA THR A 97 -13.50 15.97 12.95
C THR A 97 -13.93 14.70 12.21
N VAL A 98 -15.07 14.73 11.52
CA VAL A 98 -15.51 13.58 10.68
C VAL A 98 -14.43 13.20 9.67
N ALA A 99 -13.84 14.18 8.96
CA ALA A 99 -12.77 13.93 8.01
C ALA A 99 -11.50 13.39 8.69
N GLY A 100 -11.14 13.91 9.86
CA GLY A 100 -10.00 13.43 10.63
C GLY A 100 -10.16 12.00 11.14
N ILE A 101 -11.36 11.62 11.60
CA ILE A 101 -11.67 10.24 12.01
C ILE A 101 -11.57 9.30 10.81
N LEU A 102 -12.10 9.69 9.64
CA LEU A 102 -11.95 8.90 8.41
C LEU A 102 -10.49 8.74 8.01
N PHE A 103 -9.68 9.79 8.14
CA PHE A 103 -8.22 9.70 7.93
C PHE A 103 -7.59 8.67 8.86
N MET A 104 -7.85 8.72 10.17
CA MET A 104 -7.30 7.78 11.14
C MET A 104 -7.70 6.32 10.87
N ILE A 105 -8.99 6.08 10.56
CA ILE A 105 -9.50 4.74 10.22
C ILE A 105 -8.83 4.20 8.95
N THR A 106 -8.75 5.04 7.91
CA THR A 106 -8.16 4.63 6.64
C THR A 106 -6.64 4.45 6.72
N ALA A 107 -5.95 5.27 7.53
CA ALA A 107 -4.53 5.08 7.85
C ALA A 107 -4.28 3.70 8.49
N PHE A 108 -5.13 3.28 9.43
CA PHE A 108 -5.02 1.95 10.04
C PHE A 108 -5.32 0.84 9.01
N LEU A 109 -6.35 1.04 8.20
CA LEU A 109 -6.74 0.10 7.16
C LEU A 109 -5.61 -0.15 6.15
N ILE A 110 -4.94 0.90 5.66
CA ILE A 110 -3.84 0.72 4.71
C ILE A 110 -2.65 0.01 5.35
N SER A 111 -2.29 0.32 6.61
CA SER A 111 -1.20 -0.39 7.31
C SER A 111 -1.51 -1.87 7.45
N PHE A 112 -2.76 -2.22 7.73
CA PHE A 112 -3.20 -3.61 7.80
C PHE A 112 -3.20 -4.29 6.43
N VAL A 113 -3.77 -3.65 5.40
CA VAL A 113 -3.84 -4.20 4.04
C VAL A 113 -2.45 -4.39 3.43
N ASP A 114 -1.56 -3.41 3.57
CA ASP A 114 -0.21 -3.47 2.99
C ASP A 114 0.65 -4.47 3.74
N GLY A 115 0.56 -4.51 5.07
CA GLY A 115 1.25 -5.51 5.89
C GLY A 115 0.80 -6.94 5.58
N THR A 116 -0.51 -7.19 5.49
CA THR A 116 -1.04 -8.52 5.16
C THR A 116 -0.75 -8.91 3.70
N SER A 117 -0.89 -7.99 2.75
CA SER A 117 -0.62 -8.25 1.34
C SER A 117 0.85 -8.55 1.09
N SER A 118 1.78 -7.74 1.62
CA SER A 118 3.21 -8.00 1.50
C SER A 118 3.60 -9.35 2.12
N PHE A 119 3.09 -9.68 3.30
CA PHE A 119 3.31 -10.99 3.92
C PHE A 119 2.82 -12.16 3.06
N LEU A 120 1.62 -12.06 2.49
CA LEU A 120 1.05 -13.11 1.65
C LEU A 120 1.81 -13.27 0.33
N ILE A 121 2.26 -12.17 -0.30
CA ILE A 121 3.09 -12.22 -1.51
C ILE A 121 4.45 -12.87 -1.20
N TYR A 122 5.07 -12.51 -0.08
CA TYR A 122 6.31 -13.15 0.38
C TYR A 122 6.13 -14.66 0.56
N ARG A 123 5.05 -15.09 1.23
CA ARG A 123 4.72 -16.50 1.39
C ARG A 123 4.55 -17.21 0.04
N MET A 124 3.87 -16.59 -0.91
CA MET A 124 3.70 -17.13 -2.27
C MET A 124 5.04 -17.31 -3.00
N LEU A 125 5.99 -16.38 -2.84
CA LEU A 125 7.29 -16.42 -3.49
C LEU A 125 8.23 -17.49 -2.93
N TYR A 126 8.27 -17.63 -1.60
CA TYR A 126 9.37 -18.33 -0.92
C TYR A 126 8.95 -19.54 -0.09
N LEU A 127 7.69 -19.62 0.35
CA LEU A 127 7.26 -20.65 1.30
C LEU A 127 6.31 -21.70 0.69
N ASN A 128 5.68 -21.41 -0.45
CA ASN A 128 4.82 -22.36 -1.17
C ASN A 128 5.59 -23.19 -2.22
N LYS A 129 6.92 -23.36 -2.08
CA LYS A 129 7.78 -24.17 -2.97
C LYS A 129 8.05 -25.60 -2.48
N ALA A 130 7.39 -26.04 -1.41
CA ALA A 130 7.13 -27.47 -1.18
C ALA A 130 5.73 -27.69 -1.78
N ASP A 131 5.55 -28.38 -2.90
CA ASP A 131 5.79 -29.82 -3.10
C ASP A 131 6.02 -30.16 -4.59
#